data_AF-A0AAX2ZDZ6-F1
#
_entry.id   AF-A0AAX2ZDZ6-F1
#
_cell.length_a   1.000
_cell.length_b   1.000
_cell.length_c   1.000
_cell.angle_alpha   90.00
_cell.angle_beta   90.00
_cell.angle_gamma   90.00
#
_symmetry.space_group_name_H-M   'P 1'
#
loop_
_entity.id
_entity.type
_entity.pdbx_description
1 polymer ?
#
loop_
_entity_poly.entity_id
_entity_poly.type
_entity_poly.pdbx_seq_one_letter_code
_entity_poly.pdbx_strand_id
1 'polypeptide(L)' 'MRKIKKGNVIYLIQKDKNTMDLRCSECGVVKNELDIEVEIDKVSNRKVYKCECGCKTFTPQIDIEEYYI' A
#
# COMPACT_ATOMS: atom_id res chain seq x y z
N MET A 1 5.46 9.57 -5.31
CA MET A 1 4.58 10.74 -5.10
C MET A 1 3.14 10.26 -5.12
N ARG A 2 2.43 10.31 -4.00
CA ARG A 2 1.05 9.78 -3.85
C ARG A 2 0.01 10.90 -4.04
N LYS A 3 -1.18 10.55 -4.52
CA LYS A 3 -2.28 11.50 -4.79
C LYS A 3 -3.51 11.12 -3.97
N ILE A 4 -3.98 12.01 -3.10
CA ILE A 4 -5.23 11.81 -2.34
C ILE A 4 -6.26 12.83 -2.81
N LYS A 5 -7.44 12.38 -3.22
CA LYS A 5 -8.55 13.27 -3.60
C LYS A 5 -9.49 13.46 -2.40
N LYS A 6 -9.74 14.71 -1.99
CA LYS A 6 -10.80 15.07 -1.03
C LYS A 6 -11.73 16.11 -1.67
N GLY A 7 -12.95 15.70 -2.01
CA GLY A 7 -13.86 16.53 -2.79
C GLY A 7 -13.27 16.90 -4.14
N ASN A 8 -13.17 18.21 -4.42
CA ASN A 8 -12.60 18.73 -5.67
C ASN A 8 -11.09 19.04 -5.58
N VAL A 9 -10.44 18.70 -4.46
CA VAL A 9 -9.02 18.98 -4.23
C VAL A 9 -8.19 17.69 -4.33
N ILE A 10 -7.06 17.76 -5.03
CA ILE A 10 -6.06 16.68 -5.12
C ILE A 10 -4.83 17.09 -4.33
N TYR A 11 -4.48 16.32 -3.31
CA TYR A 11 -3.27 16.48 -2.50
C TYR A 11 -2.16 15.61 -3.08
N LEU A 12 -1.05 16.24 -3.47
CA LEU A 12 0.19 15.54 -3.79
C LEU A 12 0.99 15.38 -2.51
N ILE A 13 1.21 14.16 -2.07
CA ILE A 13 2.00 13.88 -0.88
C ILE A 13 3.28 13.18 -1.34
N GLN A 14 4.42 13.65 -0.85
CA GLN A 14 5.69 12.98 -1.10
C GLN A 14 5.65 11.57 -0.49
N LYS A 15 6.33 10.63 -1.12
CA LYS A 15 6.47 9.27 -0.57
C LYS A 15 7.26 9.42 0.72
N ASP A 16 6.73 8.92 1.83
CA ASP A 16 7.47 8.91 3.08
C ASP A 16 8.61 7.88 2.93
N LYS A 17 9.83 8.26 3.33
CA LYS A 17 11.04 7.45 3.12
C LYS A 17 10.94 6.09 3.80
N ASN A 18 10.14 5.99 4.86
CA ASN A 18 9.97 4.77 5.64
C ASN A 18 8.71 3.99 5.26
N THR A 19 8.18 4.21 4.04
CA THR A 19 6.98 3.49 3.57
C THR A 19 7.25 2.63 2.35
N MET A 20 6.64 1.46 2.34
CA MET A 20 6.73 0.50 1.24
C MET A 20 5.52 0.58 0.31
N ASP A 21 5.79 0.39 -0.97
CA ASP A 21 4.73 0.13 -1.94
C ASP A 21 4.47 -1.38 -1.98
N LEU A 22 3.20 -1.75 -1.93
CA LEU A 22 2.73 -3.12 -1.82
C LEU A 22 1.81 -3.42 -3.00
N ARG A 23 2.11 -4.51 -3.72
CA ARG A 23 1.27 -5.00 -4.81
C ARG A 23 0.28 -6.04 -4.30
N CYS A 24 -1.00 -5.84 -4.56
CA CYS A 24 -2.02 -6.86 -4.30
C CYS A 24 -1.73 -8.11 -5.13
N SER A 25 -1.72 -9.29 -4.48
CA SER A 25 -1.42 -10.55 -5.15
C SER A 25 -2.51 -11.02 -6.13
N GLU A 26 -3.74 -10.53 -5.99
CA GLU A 26 -4.86 -10.89 -6.88
C GLU A 26 -5.08 -9.89 -8.01
N CYS A 27 -5.36 -8.62 -7.68
CA CYS A 27 -5.69 -7.61 -8.69
C CYS A 27 -4.47 -6.86 -9.25
N GLY A 28 -3.28 -7.10 -8.70
CA GLY A 28 -2.03 -6.47 -9.16
C GLY A 28 -1.92 -4.97 -8.87
N VAL A 29 -2.93 -4.36 -8.24
CA VAL A 29 -2.91 -2.94 -7.88
C VAL A 29 -1.79 -2.68 -6.87
N VAL A 30 -0.96 -1.68 -7.16
CA VAL A 30 0.09 -1.21 -6.26
C VAL A 30 -0.46 -0.05 -5.44
N LYS A 31 -0.37 -0.16 -4.12
CA LYS A 31 -0.71 0.90 -3.16
C LYS A 31 0.44 1.06 -2.17
N ASN A 32 0.63 2.27 -1.68
CA ASN A 32 1.51 2.47 -0.54
C ASN A 32 0.86 1.85 0.70
N GLU A 33 1.65 1.27 1.60
CA GLU A 33 1.13 0.60 2.80
C GLU A 33 0.25 1.50 3.68
N LEU A 34 0.49 2.82 3.69
CA LEU A 34 -0.32 3.78 4.43
C LEU A 34 -1.73 3.98 3.85
N ASP A 35 -1.93 3.63 2.58
CA ASP A 35 -3.20 3.81 1.87
C ASP A 35 -3.99 2.48 1.77
N ILE A 36 -3.48 1.41 2.38
CA ILE A 36 -4.17 0.12 2.44
C ILE A 36 -5.10 0.10 3.64
N GLU A 37 -6.33 -0.37 3.43
CA GLU A 37 -7.29 -0.53 4.51
C GLU A 37 -6.81 -1.63 5.47
N VAL A 38 -6.79 -1.31 6.77
CA VAL A 38 -6.37 -2.25 7.81
C VAL A 38 -7.56 -2.54 8.72
N GLU A 39 -7.96 -3.80 8.77
CA GLU A 39 -9.00 -4.28 9.67
C GLU A 39 -8.37 -5.10 10.81
N ILE A 40 -9.03 -5.14 11.96
CA ILE A 40 -8.66 -6.08 13.03
C ILE A 40 -9.50 -7.34 12.83
N ASP A 41 -8.83 -8.47 12.62
CA ASP A 41 -9.50 -9.77 12.59
C ASP A 41 -9.99 -10.09 14.01
N LYS A 42 -11.31 -10.21 14.17
CA LYS A 42 -11.97 -10.45 15.47
C LYS A 42 -11.61 -11.80 16.08
N VAL A 43 -11.16 -12.77 15.28
CA VAL A 43 -10.82 -14.11 15.76
C VAL A 43 -9.37 -14.16 16.25
N SER A 44 -8.44 -13.66 15.44
CA SER A 44 -7.01 -13.71 15.76
C SER A 44 -6.49 -12.48 16.52
N ASN A 45 -7.31 -11.43 16.61
CA ASN A 45 -6.97 -10.11 17.15
C ASN A 45 -5.74 -9.48 16.49
N ARG A 46 -5.50 -9.81 15.21
CA ARG A 46 -4.37 -9.30 14.41
C ARG A 46 -4.85 -8.28 13.40
N LYS A 47 -3.96 -7.34 13.05
CA LYS A 47 -4.16 -6.41 11.93
C LYS A 47 -4.04 -7.18 10.62
N VAL A 48 -4.99 -6.98 9.73
CA VAL A 48 -5.03 -7.60 8.40
C VAL A 48 -5.22 -6.49 7.37
N TYR A 49 -4.31 -6.44 6.42
CA TYR A 49 -4.38 -5.55 5.27
C TYR A 49 -5.42 -6.05 4.29
N LYS A 50 -6.18 -5.14 3.68
CA LYS A 50 -7.28 -5.46 2.79
C LYS A 50 -7.23 -4.62 1.52
N CYS A 51 -7.29 -5.31 0.39
CA CYS A 51 -7.48 -4.70 -0.90
C CYS A 51 -8.97 -4.53 -1.19
N GLU A 52 -9.34 -3.55 -2.01
CA GLU A 52 -10.72 -3.33 -2.47
C GLU A 52 -11.31 -4.54 -3.20
N CYS A 53 -10.47 -5.37 -3.83
CA CYS A 53 -10.89 -6.63 -4.46
C CYS A 53 -11.15 -7.78 -3.47
N GLY A 54 -10.90 -7.58 -2.16
CA GLY A 54 -11.07 -8.59 -1.11
C GLY A 54 -9.79 -9.34 -0.73
N CYS A 55 -8.71 -9.21 -1.52
CA CYS A 55 -7.43 -9.84 -1.22
C CYS A 55 -6.80 -9.32 0.08
N LYS A 56 -6.13 -10.22 0.82
CA LYS A 56 -5.42 -9.93 2.08
C LYS A 56 -3.91 -10.18 1.98
N THR A 57 -3.42 -10.50 0.79
CA THR A 57 -2.03 -10.86 0.53
C THR A 57 -1.41 -9.84 -0.41
N PHE A 58 -0.21 -9.38 -0.03
CA PHE A 58 0.50 -8.33 -0.73
C PHE A 58 1.97 -8.68 -0.88
N THR A 59 2.56 -8.26 -1.99
CA THR A 59 3.99 -8.44 -2.28
C THR A 59 4.69 -7.08 -2.24
N PRO A 60 5.72 -6.92 -1.39
CA PRO A 60 6.61 -5.76 -1.41
C PRO A 60 7.11 -5.41 -2.81
N GLN A 61 7.03 -4.13 -3.16
CA GLN A 61 7.72 -3.55 -4.32
C GLN A 61 8.99 -2.91 -3.79
N ILE A 62 10.10 -3.62 -3.97
CA ILE A 62 11.43 -3.13 -3.64
C ILE A 62 11.98 -2.53 -4.93
N ASP A 63 12.21 -1.21 -4.93
CA ASP A 63 12.99 -0.57 -5.97
C ASP A 63 14.44 -0.95 -5.71
N ILE A 64 14.92 -1.98 -6.42
CA ILE A 64 16.33 -2.38 -6.34
C ILE A 64 17.11 -1.35 -7.16
N GLU A 65 17.82 -0.44 -6.49
CA GLU A 65 18.79 0.41 -7.17
C GLU A 65 20.02 -0.45 -7.49
N GLU A 66 20.26 -0.72 -8.78
CA GLU A 66 21.51 -1.32 -9.24
C GLU A 66 22.66 -0.35 -8.93
N TYR A 67 23.51 -0.71 -7.98
CA TYR A 67 24.74 0.02 -7.70
C TYR A 67 25.89 -0.62 -8.49
N TYR A 68 26.42 0.09 -9.47
CA TYR A 68 27.64 -0.31 -10.18
C TYR A 68 28.85 0.08 -9.32
N ILE A 69 29.67 -0.89 -8.94
CA ILE A 69 30.96 -0.69 -8.24
C ILE A 69 32.05 -0.35 -9.26
#